data_AF-A0A9W6XWZ1-F1
#
_entry.id   AF-A0A9W6XWZ1-F1
#
_cell.length_a   1.000
_cell.length_b   1.000
_cell.length_c   1.000
_cell.angle_alpha   90.00
_cell.angle_beta   90.00
_cell.angle_gamma   90.00
#
_symmetry.space_group_name_H-M   'P 1'
#
loop_
_entity.id
_entity.type
_entity.pdbx_description
1 polymer ?
#
loop_
_entity_poly.entity_id
_entity_poly.type
_entity_poly.pdbx_seq_one_letter_code
_entity_poly.pdbx_strand_id
1 'polypeptide(L)'
;MAEQHLEGSFRFLNARLITHSEEIAFYDGNVRERRILDTAFRRLVDLVRSAQQFRCAVGVVDNVVAKYLATLVGYAVLARPFLDPGNKRLEHTTYAERMEDYFRSGKMLLKMSEAMGRLVLAGRELTRLAGFTARVTDLMDVLADLDQGKYQRTMLKAAADDLPEGAEAHATSADSLGLYPNKGSIHYRDHVIQFEDVPLVTPNGDVLVPALNIKVKSGMNVVVAGPNGCGKSSLFRILGELWPMFGGKLTKPERNGLFYIPQRPYLTLGTLRDQIIYPHSLEDMQASERTDEDLMHFLEKVQLGYLVDREGGWDVIHDWADVLSGGEKQRVAMARLFYHKPQFAILDECTSAVSVDVEGAMYSYCREQNITLFTVSHRKSLWTYHEYVLRVRALRGYLVCRTCADPYCLHLLIIPVRWPRPLRVQENRRGRRSFRLLKRAHRNNTVANAQHVKTSCVFVLPFQLNANMPLQLTVGVLYCLY
;
A
#
# COMPACT_ATOMS: atom_id res chain seq x y z
N MET A 1 -12.34 20.59 -0.67
CA MET A 1 -11.82 19.29 -0.19
C MET A 1 -12.63 18.12 -0.73
N ALA A 2 -13.96 18.10 -0.61
CA ALA A 2 -14.80 17.00 -1.09
C ALA A 2 -14.67 16.70 -2.61
N GLU A 3 -14.62 17.73 -3.46
CA GLU A 3 -14.45 17.58 -4.93
C GLU A 3 -13.17 16.81 -5.29
N GLN A 4 -12.03 17.24 -4.75
CA GLN A 4 -10.73 16.61 -5.00
C GLN A 4 -10.66 15.19 -4.43
N HIS A 5 -11.33 14.93 -3.31
CA HIS A 5 -11.40 13.59 -2.74
C HIS A 5 -12.20 12.63 -3.65
N LEU A 6 -13.37 13.06 -4.14
CA LEU A 6 -14.18 12.27 -5.07
C LEU A 6 -13.48 12.08 -6.42
N GLU A 7 -12.80 13.11 -6.92
CA GLU A 7 -12.01 13.02 -8.16
C GLU A 7 -10.87 12.01 -7.99
N GLY A 8 -10.13 12.08 -6.88
CA GLY A 8 -9.08 11.11 -6.55
C GLY A 8 -9.62 9.69 -6.45
N SER A 9 -10.77 9.50 -5.78
CA SER A 9 -11.44 8.20 -5.69
C SER A 9 -11.88 7.67 -7.06
N PHE A 10 -12.39 8.53 -7.95
CA PHE A 10 -12.78 8.12 -9.31
C PHE A 10 -11.57 7.72 -10.17
N ARG A 11 -10.49 8.50 -10.12
CA ARG A 11 -9.23 8.15 -10.81
C ARG A 11 -8.65 6.84 -10.29
N PHE A 12 -8.67 6.63 -8.98
CA PHE A 12 -8.23 5.38 -8.35
C PHE A 12 -9.06 4.16 -8.84
N LEU A 13 -10.38 4.31 -8.95
CA LEU A 13 -11.25 3.24 -9.47
C LEU A 13 -10.93 2.90 -10.94
N ASN A 14 -10.67 3.91 -11.78
CA ASN A 14 -10.25 3.68 -13.17
C ASN A 14 -8.89 2.96 -13.24
N ALA A 15 -7.90 3.43 -12.47
CA ALA A 15 -6.59 2.79 -12.43
C ALA A 15 -6.70 1.32 -11.98
N ARG A 16 -7.49 1.04 -10.93
CA ARG A 16 -7.77 -0.33 -10.47
C ARG A 16 -8.41 -1.20 -11.56
N LEU A 17 -9.35 -0.65 -12.34
CA LEU A 17 -10.01 -1.38 -13.42
C LEU A 17 -9.03 -1.75 -14.54
N ILE A 18 -8.11 -0.84 -14.89
CA ILE A 18 -7.06 -1.10 -15.88
C ILE A 18 -6.11 -2.19 -15.37
N THR A 19 -5.60 -2.04 -14.15
CA THR A 19 -4.65 -2.98 -13.53
C THR A 19 -5.21 -4.40 -13.35
N HIS A 20 -6.53 -4.53 -13.18
CA HIS A 20 -7.19 -5.82 -12.97
C HIS A 20 -8.16 -6.21 -14.09
N SER A 21 -7.93 -5.68 -15.30
CA SER A 21 -8.84 -5.83 -16.43
C SER A 21 -9.00 -7.30 -16.86
N GLU A 22 -7.91 -8.07 -16.82
CA GLU A 22 -7.90 -9.49 -17.15
C GLU A 22 -8.71 -10.31 -16.13
N GLU A 23 -8.49 -10.13 -14.83
CA GLU A 23 -9.24 -10.85 -13.80
C GLU A 23 -10.74 -10.48 -13.83
N ILE A 24 -11.07 -9.22 -14.07
CA ILE A 24 -12.46 -8.78 -14.22
C ILE A 24 -13.10 -9.46 -15.43
N ALA A 25 -12.38 -9.57 -16.56
CA ALA A 25 -12.87 -10.23 -17.76
C ALA A 25 -13.09 -11.74 -17.53
N PHE A 26 -12.20 -12.42 -16.82
CA PHE A 26 -12.36 -13.84 -16.48
C PHE A 26 -13.64 -14.13 -15.70
N TYR A 27 -14.05 -13.20 -14.82
CA TYR A 27 -15.26 -13.34 -14.02
C TYR A 27 -16.53 -12.77 -14.69
N ASP A 28 -16.44 -12.28 -15.94
CA ASP A 28 -17.51 -11.53 -16.60
C ASP A 28 -18.04 -10.38 -15.72
N GLY A 29 -17.12 -9.69 -15.04
CA GLY A 29 -17.41 -8.65 -14.03
C GLY A 29 -17.76 -7.28 -14.62
N ASN A 30 -17.78 -7.16 -15.95
CA ASN A 30 -17.97 -5.91 -16.70
C ASN A 30 -19.21 -5.10 -16.25
N VAL A 31 -20.38 -5.72 -16.09
CA VAL A 31 -21.63 -5.03 -15.72
C VAL A 31 -21.54 -4.48 -14.29
N ARG A 32 -20.91 -5.23 -13.38
CA ARG A 32 -20.75 -4.83 -11.98
C ARG A 32 -19.75 -3.67 -11.86
N GLU A 33 -18.59 -3.79 -12.50
CA GLU A 33 -17.56 -2.74 -12.48
C GLU A 33 -18.06 -1.46 -13.17
N ARG A 34 -18.81 -1.57 -14.28
CA ARG A 34 -19.49 -0.41 -14.89
C ARG A 34 -20.42 0.28 -13.90
N ARG A 35 -21.24 -0.46 -13.15
CA ARG A 35 -22.16 0.13 -12.15
C ARG A 35 -21.40 0.83 -11.03
N ILE A 36 -20.28 0.28 -10.57
CA ILE A 36 -19.42 0.89 -9.55
C ILE A 36 -18.84 2.21 -10.09
N LEU A 37 -18.30 2.18 -11.30
CA LEU A 37 -17.70 3.35 -11.95
C LEU A 37 -18.74 4.45 -12.21
N ASP A 38 -19.91 4.09 -12.74
CA ASP A 38 -21.02 5.01 -12.97
C ASP A 38 -21.50 5.66 -11.67
N THR A 39 -21.55 4.90 -10.58
CA THR A 39 -21.97 5.43 -9.27
C THR A 39 -20.96 6.44 -8.75
N ALA A 40 -19.65 6.15 -8.85
CA ALA A 40 -18.60 7.07 -8.45
C ALA A 40 -18.59 8.33 -9.35
N PHE A 41 -18.77 8.16 -10.66
CA PHE A 41 -18.85 9.25 -11.62
C PHE A 41 -20.05 10.17 -11.36
N ARG A 42 -21.24 9.61 -11.13
CA ARG A 42 -22.44 10.41 -10.82
C ARG A 42 -22.26 11.23 -9.54
N ARG A 43 -21.72 10.62 -8.47
CA ARG A 43 -21.41 11.34 -7.22
C ARG A 43 -20.47 12.53 -7.46
N LEU A 44 -19.44 12.36 -8.29
CA LEU A 44 -18.54 13.43 -8.66
C LEU A 44 -19.26 14.52 -9.47
N VAL A 45 -20.01 14.13 -10.50
CA VAL A 45 -20.74 15.06 -11.37
C VAL A 45 -21.79 15.85 -10.59
N ASP A 46 -22.54 15.22 -9.70
CA ASP A 46 -23.57 15.89 -8.89
C ASP A 46 -22.95 16.93 -7.96
N LEU A 47 -21.82 16.60 -7.32
CA LEU A 47 -21.08 17.55 -6.50
C LEU A 47 -20.52 18.71 -7.33
N VAL A 48 -19.89 18.41 -8.47
CA VAL A 48 -19.33 19.44 -9.37
C VAL A 48 -20.43 20.34 -9.90
N ARG A 49 -21.57 19.77 -10.31
CA ARG A 49 -22.72 20.54 -10.81
C ARG A 49 -23.30 21.44 -9.72
N SER A 50 -23.51 20.91 -8.51
CA SER A 50 -23.98 21.70 -7.37
C SER A 50 -23.00 22.83 -7.03
N ALA A 51 -21.71 22.53 -6.99
CA ALA A 51 -20.67 23.53 -6.75
C ALA A 51 -20.62 24.60 -7.86
N GLN A 52 -20.78 24.21 -9.12
CA GLN A 52 -20.82 25.13 -10.26
C GLN A 52 -22.08 26.00 -10.25
N GLN A 53 -23.24 25.45 -9.93
CA GLN A 53 -24.49 26.22 -9.77
C GLN A 53 -24.34 27.26 -8.65
N PHE A 54 -23.78 26.85 -7.51
CA PHE A 54 -23.48 27.77 -6.41
C PHE A 54 -22.48 28.85 -6.83
N ARG A 55 -21.36 28.50 -7.48
CA ARG A 55 -20.36 29.46 -7.97
C ARG A 55 -20.93 30.42 -9.00
N CYS A 56 -21.82 29.95 -9.88
CA CYS A 56 -22.52 30.77 -10.85
C CYS A 56 -23.44 31.77 -10.15
N ALA A 57 -24.27 31.31 -9.21
CA ALA A 57 -25.16 32.19 -8.44
C ALA A 57 -24.37 33.27 -7.69
N VAL A 58 -23.32 32.90 -6.96
CA VAL A 58 -22.45 33.86 -6.27
C VAL A 58 -21.73 34.76 -7.30
N GLY A 59 -21.30 34.23 -8.44
CA GLY A 59 -20.67 35.01 -9.50
C GLY A 59 -21.60 36.04 -10.15
N VAL A 60 -22.89 35.72 -10.32
CA VAL A 60 -23.90 36.68 -10.81
C VAL A 60 -24.14 37.76 -9.77
N VAL A 61 -24.33 37.40 -8.51
CA VAL A 61 -24.50 38.36 -7.41
C VAL A 61 -23.29 39.29 -7.33
N ASP A 62 -22.08 38.75 -7.31
CA ASP A 62 -20.85 39.55 -7.22
C ASP A 62 -20.70 40.48 -8.43
N ASN A 63 -20.95 40.02 -9.66
CA ASN A 63 -20.86 40.89 -10.84
C ASN A 63 -21.94 41.96 -10.85
N VAL A 64 -23.20 41.62 -10.54
CA VAL A 64 -24.31 42.60 -10.53
C VAL A 64 -24.08 43.65 -9.44
N VAL A 65 -23.74 43.22 -8.23
CA VAL A 65 -23.55 44.13 -7.09
C VAL A 65 -22.25 44.92 -7.24
N ALA A 66 -21.12 44.26 -7.43
CA ALA A 66 -19.81 44.92 -7.39
C ALA A 66 -19.50 45.72 -8.66
N LYS A 67 -20.04 45.33 -9.83
CA LYS A 67 -19.75 46.03 -11.10
C LYS A 67 -20.85 46.99 -11.51
N TYR A 68 -22.12 46.58 -11.47
CA TYR A 68 -23.22 47.36 -12.06
C TYR A 68 -23.95 48.24 -11.05
N LEU A 69 -24.29 47.70 -9.87
CA LEU A 69 -24.95 48.48 -8.82
C LEU A 69 -23.99 49.54 -8.24
N ALA A 70 -22.76 49.16 -7.95
CA ALA A 70 -21.75 50.08 -7.44
C ALA A 70 -21.45 51.24 -8.40
N THR A 71 -21.40 50.98 -9.71
CA THR A 71 -21.21 52.05 -10.70
C THR A 71 -22.44 52.94 -10.82
N LEU A 72 -23.64 52.38 -10.80
CA LEU A 72 -24.89 53.17 -10.82
C LEU A 72 -24.99 54.11 -9.61
N VAL A 73 -24.76 53.59 -8.40
CA VAL A 73 -24.74 54.39 -7.16
C VAL A 73 -23.62 55.43 -7.23
N GLY A 74 -22.43 55.05 -7.70
CA GLY A 74 -21.30 55.96 -7.85
C GLY A 74 -21.61 57.15 -8.77
N TYR A 75 -22.24 56.92 -9.94
CA TYR A 75 -22.66 58.00 -10.82
C TYR A 75 -23.80 58.84 -10.22
N ALA A 76 -24.74 58.23 -9.49
CA ALA A 76 -25.80 58.98 -8.82
C ALA A 76 -25.24 59.92 -7.72
N VAL A 77 -24.28 59.45 -6.92
CA VAL A 77 -23.58 60.27 -5.92
C VAL A 77 -22.75 61.37 -6.60
N LEU A 78 -22.06 61.05 -7.70
CA LEU A 78 -21.29 62.03 -8.46
C LEU A 78 -22.17 63.10 -9.09
N ALA A 79 -23.37 62.77 -9.57
CA ALA A 79 -24.26 63.71 -10.24
C ALA A 79 -24.92 64.70 -9.27
N ARG A 80 -25.18 64.31 -8.01
CA ARG A 80 -25.85 65.13 -7.00
C ARG A 80 -25.26 66.55 -6.83
N PRO A 81 -23.94 66.75 -6.62
CA PRO A 81 -23.38 68.09 -6.48
C PRO A 81 -23.46 68.94 -7.75
N PHE A 82 -23.52 68.35 -8.95
CA PHE A 82 -23.61 69.10 -10.21
C PHE A 82 -25.05 69.45 -10.58
N LEU A 83 -26.03 68.69 -10.07
CA LEU A 83 -27.46 68.94 -10.26
C LEU A 83 -28.08 69.88 -9.21
N ASP A 84 -27.40 70.09 -8.07
CA ASP A 84 -27.85 71.01 -7.02
C ASP A 84 -27.54 72.48 -7.40
N PRO A 85 -28.56 73.32 -7.65
CA PRO A 85 -28.36 74.72 -8.03
C PRO A 85 -27.70 75.56 -6.94
N GLY A 86 -27.75 75.12 -5.67
CA GLY A 86 -27.21 75.84 -4.50
C GLY A 86 -25.77 75.49 -4.13
N ASN A 87 -25.06 74.73 -4.97
CA ASN A 87 -23.72 74.26 -4.63
C ASN A 87 -22.65 75.35 -4.78
N LYS A 88 -22.23 75.91 -3.65
CA LYS A 88 -21.18 76.96 -3.53
C LYS A 88 -19.87 76.65 -4.25
N ARG A 89 -19.52 75.37 -4.44
CA ARG A 89 -18.28 74.96 -5.12
C ARG A 89 -18.33 75.16 -6.63
N LEU A 90 -19.52 75.14 -7.23
CA LEU A 90 -19.70 75.21 -8.68
C LEU A 90 -20.30 76.55 -9.13
N GLU A 91 -20.68 77.43 -8.19
CA GLU A 91 -21.37 78.69 -8.44
C GLU A 91 -20.65 79.61 -9.46
N HIS A 92 -19.32 79.57 -9.50
CA HIS A 92 -18.48 80.41 -10.38
C HIS A 92 -17.91 79.70 -11.63
N THR A 93 -18.20 78.41 -11.85
CA THR A 93 -17.62 77.66 -12.98
C THR A 93 -18.50 77.69 -14.23
N THR A 94 -17.86 77.73 -15.41
CA THR A 94 -18.56 77.67 -16.69
C THR A 94 -19.15 76.28 -16.93
N TYR A 95 -20.18 76.19 -17.80
CA TYR A 95 -20.80 74.90 -18.13
C TYR A 95 -19.79 73.88 -18.69
N ALA A 96 -18.82 74.35 -19.48
CA ALA A 96 -17.75 73.51 -20.02
C ALA A 96 -16.85 72.93 -18.91
N GLU A 97 -16.41 73.75 -17.96
CA GLU A 97 -15.58 73.32 -16.82
C GLU A 97 -16.33 72.36 -15.89
N ARG A 98 -17.63 72.61 -15.62
CA ARG A 98 -18.48 71.70 -14.84
C ARG A 98 -18.59 70.32 -15.49
N MET A 99 -18.75 70.30 -16.81
CA MET A 99 -18.83 69.05 -17.57
C MET A 99 -17.49 68.31 -17.59
N GLU A 100 -16.38 69.02 -17.75
CA GLU A 100 -15.03 68.43 -17.70
C GLU A 100 -14.75 67.78 -16.34
N ASP A 101 -15.03 68.47 -15.23
CA ASP A 101 -14.85 67.95 -13.88
C ASP A 101 -15.75 66.77 -13.57
N TYR A 102 -16.99 66.77 -14.08
CA TYR A 102 -17.91 65.63 -13.99
C TYR A 102 -17.35 64.41 -14.71
N PHE A 103 -16.91 64.56 -15.97
CA PHE A 103 -16.32 63.45 -16.74
C PHE A 103 -15.03 62.94 -16.10
N ARG A 104 -14.17 63.84 -15.60
CA ARG A 104 -12.92 63.48 -14.92
C ARG A 104 -13.18 62.66 -13.66
N SER A 105 -14.12 63.11 -12.82
CA SER A 105 -14.51 62.43 -11.58
C SER A 105 -15.18 61.09 -11.86
N GLY A 106 -16.04 61.01 -12.88
CA GLY A 106 -16.66 59.76 -13.34
C GLY A 106 -15.64 58.73 -13.81
N LYS A 107 -14.64 59.16 -14.60
CA LYS A 107 -13.57 58.28 -15.08
C LYS A 107 -12.69 57.75 -13.94
N MET A 108 -12.38 58.59 -12.94
CA MET A 108 -11.65 58.16 -11.74
C MET A 108 -12.45 57.16 -10.90
N LEU A 109 -13.76 57.38 -10.73
CA LEU A 109 -14.65 56.48 -10.00
C LEU A 109 -14.76 55.11 -10.69
N LEU A 110 -14.86 55.07 -12.02
CA LEU A 110 -14.87 53.81 -12.76
C LEU A 110 -13.57 53.01 -12.54
N LYS A 111 -12.41 53.68 -12.58
CA LYS A 111 -11.11 53.05 -12.33
C LYS A 111 -10.96 52.54 -10.89
N MET A 112 -11.49 53.27 -9.92
CA MET A 112 -11.53 52.81 -8.52
C MET A 112 -12.42 51.57 -8.36
N SER A 113 -13.60 51.55 -9.01
CA SER A 113 -14.52 50.39 -8.98
C SER A 113 -13.90 49.15 -9.64
N GLU A 114 -13.19 49.31 -10.76
CA GLU A 114 -12.44 48.23 -11.42
C GLU A 114 -11.35 47.66 -10.50
N ALA A 115 -10.59 48.52 -9.82
CA ALA A 115 -9.55 48.10 -8.88
C ALA A 115 -10.13 47.37 -7.66
N MET A 116 -11.24 47.86 -7.09
CA MET A 116 -11.95 47.21 -5.98
C MET A 116 -12.49 45.83 -6.40
N GLY A 117 -13.04 45.70 -7.61
CA GLY A 117 -13.50 44.41 -8.15
C GLY A 117 -12.37 43.38 -8.25
N ARG A 118 -11.17 43.80 -8.70
CA ARG A 118 -9.99 42.92 -8.72
C ARG A 118 -9.59 42.45 -7.32
N LEU A 119 -9.67 43.32 -6.32
CA LEU A 119 -9.36 42.98 -4.94
C LEU A 119 -10.33 41.92 -4.37
N VAL A 120 -11.63 42.05 -4.65
CA VAL A 120 -12.64 41.06 -4.25
C VAL A 120 -12.38 39.70 -4.91
N LEU A 121 -12.04 39.68 -6.20
CA LEU A 121 -11.71 38.44 -6.91
C LEU A 121 -10.42 37.79 -6.38
N ALA A 122 -9.40 38.58 -6.05
CA ALA A 122 -8.16 38.10 -5.44
C ALA A 122 -8.41 37.38 -4.10
N GLY A 123 -9.40 37.81 -3.32
CA GLY A 123 -9.82 37.11 -2.09
C GLY A 123 -10.23 35.66 -2.33
N ARG A 124 -10.88 35.35 -3.46
CA ARG A 124 -11.25 33.97 -3.82
C ARG A 124 -10.03 33.12 -4.17
N GLU A 125 -9.06 33.70 -4.86
CA GLU A 125 -7.79 33.02 -5.19
C GLU A 125 -6.98 32.74 -3.94
N LEU A 126 -6.93 33.68 -3.00
CA LEU A 126 -6.30 33.50 -1.68
C LEU A 126 -6.94 32.36 -0.90
N THR A 127 -8.27 32.25 -0.87
CA THR A 127 -8.95 31.11 -0.22
C THR A 127 -8.61 29.77 -0.87
N ARG A 128 -8.46 29.73 -2.21
CA ARG A 128 -8.03 28.53 -2.91
C ARG A 128 -6.60 28.15 -2.54
N LEU A 129 -5.69 29.14 -2.50
CA LEU A 129 -4.31 28.96 -2.08
C LEU A 129 -4.22 28.48 -0.63
N ALA A 130 -5.03 29.02 0.28
CA ALA A 130 -5.14 28.56 1.67
C ALA A 130 -5.54 27.08 1.75
N GLY A 131 -6.46 26.62 0.89
CA GLY A 131 -6.85 25.21 0.83
C GLY A 131 -5.77 24.27 0.26
N PHE A 132 -4.89 24.75 -0.62
CA PHE A 132 -3.73 23.97 -1.08
C PHE A 132 -2.64 23.90 -0.02
N THR A 133 -2.30 25.05 0.57
CA THR A 133 -1.26 25.17 1.60
C THR A 133 -1.60 24.33 2.82
N ALA A 134 -2.85 24.37 3.31
CA ALA A 134 -3.30 23.52 4.42
C ALA A 134 -3.00 22.03 4.20
N ARG A 135 -3.26 21.50 2.99
CA ARG A 135 -3.00 20.08 2.68
C ARG A 135 -1.52 19.74 2.56
N VAL A 136 -0.72 20.67 2.04
CA VAL A 136 0.74 20.49 2.00
C VAL A 136 1.29 20.50 3.43
N THR A 137 0.78 21.38 4.29
CA THR A 137 1.11 21.40 5.72
C THR A 137 0.70 20.10 6.40
N ASP A 138 -0.52 19.60 6.19
CA ASP A 138 -0.97 18.32 6.75
C ASP A 138 -0.03 17.16 6.34
N LEU A 139 0.40 17.13 5.07
CA LEU A 139 1.36 16.12 4.59
C LEU A 139 2.73 16.29 5.26
N MET A 140 3.23 17.52 5.38
CA MET A 140 4.50 17.80 6.06
C MET A 140 4.45 17.41 7.53
N ASP A 141 3.34 17.67 8.21
CA ASP A 141 3.13 17.31 9.62
C ASP A 141 3.14 15.78 9.80
N VAL A 142 2.46 15.03 8.92
CA VAL A 142 2.49 13.56 8.94
C VAL A 142 3.90 13.02 8.65
N LEU A 143 4.63 13.61 7.70
CA LEU A 143 6.01 13.21 7.41
C LEU A 143 6.95 13.51 8.58
N ALA A 144 6.76 14.64 9.27
CA ALA A 144 7.51 15.00 10.47
C ALA A 144 7.20 14.06 11.65
N ASP A 145 5.92 13.68 11.84
CA ASP A 145 5.51 12.68 12.82
C ASP A 145 6.16 11.31 12.52
N LEU A 146 6.22 10.91 11.25
CA LEU A 146 6.87 9.67 10.81
C LEU A 146 8.38 9.67 11.07
N ASP A 147 9.07 10.77 10.78
CA ASP A 147 10.51 10.93 11.07
C ASP A 147 10.80 10.87 12.58
N GLN A 148 9.90 11.42 13.39
CA GLN A 148 9.94 11.31 14.86
C GLN A 148 9.50 9.93 15.40
N GLY A 149 9.14 8.98 14.51
CA GLY A 149 8.70 7.64 14.89
C GLY A 149 7.33 7.58 15.57
N LYS A 150 6.48 8.61 15.40
CA LYS A 150 5.10 8.65 15.89
C LYS A 150 4.17 8.08 14.83
N TYR A 151 3.61 6.91 15.11
CA TYR A 151 2.65 6.26 14.22
C TYR A 151 1.22 6.46 14.72
N GLN A 152 0.45 7.32 14.07
CA GLN A 152 -1.00 7.39 14.29
C GLN A 152 -1.73 6.34 13.46
N ARG A 153 -2.50 5.47 14.12
CA ARG A 153 -3.33 4.45 13.45
C ARG A 153 -4.56 5.11 12.80
N THR A 154 -4.51 5.42 11.51
CA THR A 154 -5.68 6.00 10.79
C THR A 154 -6.81 4.98 10.59
N MET A 155 -6.49 3.68 10.41
CA MET A 155 -7.45 2.65 9.97
C MET A 155 -8.40 2.11 11.07
N LEU A 156 -8.23 2.50 12.34
CA LEU A 156 -9.03 1.95 13.46
C LEU A 156 -10.04 2.92 14.07
N LYS A 157 -9.92 4.24 13.87
CA LYS A 157 -10.95 5.17 14.37
C LYS A 157 -12.31 4.94 13.69
N ALA A 158 -12.32 4.53 12.41
CA ALA A 158 -13.56 4.27 11.68
C ALA A 158 -14.21 2.91 12.02
N ALA A 159 -13.47 1.95 12.58
CA ALA A 159 -14.01 0.63 12.93
C ALA A 159 -14.36 0.49 14.42
N ALA A 160 -13.80 1.34 15.28
CA ALA A 160 -14.08 1.32 16.72
C ALA A 160 -15.51 1.79 17.05
N ASP A 161 -16.12 2.64 16.21
CA ASP A 161 -17.46 3.17 16.45
C ASP A 161 -18.59 2.24 15.92
N ASP A 162 -18.28 1.21 15.11
CA ASP A 162 -19.27 0.38 14.40
C ASP A 162 -19.21 -1.14 14.73
N LEU A 163 -18.45 -1.56 15.75
CA LEU A 163 -18.38 -2.98 16.13
C LEU A 163 -19.48 -3.35 17.15
N PRO A 164 -20.30 -4.39 16.89
CA PRO A 164 -21.26 -4.89 17.87
C PRO A 164 -20.54 -5.50 19.08
N GLU A 165 -21.01 -5.18 20.29
CA GLU A 165 -20.60 -5.82 21.54
C GLU A 165 -20.82 -7.35 21.44
N GLY A 166 -19.75 -8.12 21.26
CA GLY A 166 -19.82 -9.59 21.31
C GLY A 166 -18.93 -10.37 20.34
N ALA A 167 -18.14 -9.74 19.46
CA ALA A 167 -17.13 -10.47 18.69
C ALA A 167 -15.93 -10.80 19.59
N GLU A 168 -15.76 -12.08 19.96
CA GLU A 168 -14.63 -12.57 20.74
C GLU A 168 -13.30 -12.22 20.05
N ALA A 169 -12.63 -11.18 20.55
CA ALA A 169 -11.28 -10.80 20.17
C ALA A 169 -10.29 -11.85 20.70
N HIS A 170 -10.04 -12.90 19.92
CA HIS A 170 -9.02 -13.91 20.23
C HIS A 170 -7.57 -13.46 19.95
N ALA A 171 -7.32 -12.17 19.67
CA ALA A 171 -5.97 -11.64 19.51
C ALA A 171 -5.55 -10.89 20.79
N THR A 172 -4.51 -11.39 21.47
CA THR A 172 -3.81 -10.65 22.53
C THR A 172 -3.30 -9.34 21.93
N SER A 173 -3.88 -8.21 22.32
CA SER A 173 -3.53 -6.90 21.77
C SER A 173 -2.20 -6.41 22.33
N ALA A 174 -1.38 -5.75 21.49
CA ALA A 174 -0.07 -5.21 21.87
C ALA A 174 -0.15 -4.28 23.09
N ASP A 175 -1.22 -3.51 23.21
CA ASP A 175 -1.47 -2.59 24.32
C ASP A 175 -1.61 -3.33 25.66
N SER A 176 -2.21 -4.52 25.66
CA SER A 176 -2.34 -5.37 26.86
C SER A 176 -1.01 -5.95 27.36
N LEU A 177 0.01 -5.98 26.50
CA LEU A 177 1.36 -6.43 26.82
C LEU A 177 2.35 -5.27 27.04
N GLY A 178 1.90 -4.02 27.01
CA GLY A 178 2.76 -2.84 27.15
C GLY A 178 3.78 -2.69 26.01
N LEU A 179 3.45 -3.22 24.84
CA LEU A 179 4.28 -3.16 23.63
C LEU A 179 3.95 -1.89 22.86
N TYR A 180 4.93 -1.03 22.66
CA TYR A 180 4.79 0.22 21.92
C TYR A 180 5.77 0.25 20.75
N PRO A 181 5.42 0.91 19.63
CA PRO A 181 6.34 1.08 18.51
C PRO A 181 7.67 1.70 18.96
N ASN A 182 8.77 1.32 18.29
CA ASN A 182 10.13 1.83 18.49
C ASN A 182 10.77 1.59 19.88
N LYS A 183 10.27 0.59 20.64
CA LYS A 183 10.92 0.17 21.90
C LYS A 183 12.05 -0.85 21.71
N GLY A 184 12.27 -1.36 20.49
CA GLY A 184 13.38 -2.28 20.21
C GLY A 184 14.65 -1.58 19.72
N SER A 185 15.81 -2.23 19.85
CA SER A 185 17.11 -1.70 19.41
C SER A 185 17.67 -2.47 18.21
N ILE A 186 18.10 -1.77 17.15
CA ILE A 186 18.76 -2.37 15.98
C ILE A 186 20.27 -2.17 16.11
N HIS A 187 21.05 -3.23 15.91
CA HIS A 187 22.51 -3.19 15.88
C HIS A 187 23.03 -3.73 14.55
N TYR A 188 23.92 -2.98 13.92
CA TYR A 188 24.53 -3.41 12.68
C TYR A 188 25.78 -4.24 12.95
N ARG A 189 25.81 -5.46 12.40
CA ARG A 189 26.94 -6.38 12.48
C ARG A 189 26.92 -7.35 11.31
N ASP A 190 28.03 -7.44 10.58
CA ASP A 190 28.16 -8.35 9.45
C ASP A 190 28.16 -9.82 9.87
N HIS A 191 27.85 -10.68 8.90
CA HIS A 191 27.85 -12.14 8.99
C HIS A 191 26.83 -12.73 9.97
N VAL A 192 25.90 -11.95 10.50
CA VAL A 192 24.91 -12.45 11.46
C VAL A 192 23.57 -11.71 11.37
N ILE A 193 22.49 -12.48 11.36
CA ILE A 193 21.13 -12.02 11.64
C ILE A 193 20.69 -12.66 12.95
N GLN A 194 20.40 -11.85 13.96
CA GLN A 194 20.04 -12.31 15.29
C GLN A 194 18.85 -11.54 15.85
N PHE A 195 17.82 -12.25 16.25
CA PHE A 195 16.68 -11.73 17.01
C PHE A 195 16.86 -12.16 18.47
N GLU A 196 16.79 -11.22 19.40
CA GLU A 196 16.84 -11.43 20.85
C GLU A 196 15.58 -10.83 21.48
N ASP A 197 14.68 -11.69 21.96
CA ASP A 197 13.39 -11.33 22.56
C ASP A 197 12.54 -10.34 21.75
N VAL A 198 12.56 -10.47 20.41
CA VAL A 198 11.82 -9.57 19.52
C VAL A 198 10.38 -10.06 19.34
N PRO A 199 9.35 -9.29 19.75
CA PRO A 199 7.97 -9.63 19.48
C PRO A 199 7.61 -9.35 18.01
N LEU A 200 6.93 -10.28 17.35
CA LEU A 200 6.34 -10.05 16.03
C LEU A 200 4.91 -9.53 16.21
N VAL A 201 4.71 -8.24 15.97
CA VAL A 201 3.42 -7.54 16.14
C VAL A 201 2.98 -6.93 14.81
N THR A 202 1.71 -7.06 14.45
CA THR A 202 1.16 -6.39 13.25
C THR A 202 1.01 -4.88 13.49
N PRO A 203 0.98 -4.04 12.44
CA PRO A 203 0.64 -2.62 12.58
C PRO A 203 -0.71 -2.39 13.28
N ASN A 204 -1.63 -3.36 13.15
CA ASN A 204 -2.94 -3.37 13.81
C ASN A 204 -2.84 -3.66 15.32
N GLY A 205 -1.69 -4.11 15.81
CA GLY A 205 -1.45 -4.44 17.22
C GLY A 205 -1.66 -5.91 17.57
N ASP A 206 -1.83 -6.80 16.60
CA ASP A 206 -1.98 -8.24 16.87
C ASP A 206 -0.62 -8.86 17.12
N VAL A 207 -0.49 -9.60 18.22
CA VAL A 207 0.75 -10.28 18.58
C VAL A 207 0.79 -11.66 17.91
N LEU A 208 1.66 -11.83 16.93
CA LEU A 208 1.83 -13.08 16.18
C LEU A 208 2.78 -14.05 16.89
N VAL A 209 3.92 -13.52 17.35
CA VAL A 209 4.93 -14.24 18.13
C VAL A 209 5.35 -13.37 19.30
N PRO A 210 5.15 -13.79 20.57
CA PRO A 210 5.43 -12.96 21.74
C PRO A 210 6.91 -12.58 21.93
N ALA A 211 7.83 -13.49 21.60
CA ALA A 211 9.27 -13.25 21.68
C ALA A 211 9.98 -14.22 20.74
N LEU A 212 10.75 -13.69 19.79
CA LEU A 212 11.53 -14.47 18.83
C LEU A 212 13.02 -14.39 19.19
N ASN A 213 13.61 -15.55 19.44
CA ASN A 213 15.04 -15.74 19.67
C ASN A 213 15.63 -16.67 18.60
N ILE A 214 16.27 -16.11 17.58
CA ILE A 214 16.92 -16.87 16.51
C ILE A 214 18.27 -16.24 16.15
N LYS A 215 19.21 -17.06 15.69
CA LYS A 215 20.52 -16.61 15.21
C LYS A 215 20.90 -17.35 13.94
N VAL A 216 21.06 -16.61 12.85
CA VAL A 216 21.48 -17.09 11.54
C VAL A 216 22.83 -16.47 11.22
N LYS A 217 23.87 -17.29 11.04
CA LYS A 217 25.19 -16.82 10.62
C LYS A 217 25.33 -16.94 9.11
N SER A 218 26.26 -16.18 8.54
CA SER A 218 26.64 -16.33 7.13
C SER A 218 27.04 -17.79 6.85
N GLY A 219 26.57 -18.33 5.72
CA GLY A 219 26.70 -19.73 5.33
C GLY A 219 25.65 -20.68 5.93
N MET A 220 24.78 -20.22 6.84
CA MET A 220 23.66 -21.02 7.34
C MET A 220 22.39 -20.72 6.53
N ASN A 221 22.01 -21.62 5.62
CA ASN A 221 20.80 -21.47 4.83
C ASN A 221 19.59 -21.94 5.64
N VAL A 222 18.61 -21.07 5.81
CA VAL A 222 17.43 -21.30 6.66
C VAL A 222 16.15 -21.15 5.83
N VAL A 223 15.28 -22.15 5.88
CA VAL A 223 13.92 -22.06 5.33
C VAL A 223 12.91 -21.82 6.45
N VAL A 224 12.06 -20.81 6.30
CA VAL A 224 10.95 -20.48 7.20
C VAL A 224 9.68 -21.12 6.69
N ALA A 225 9.14 -22.04 7.48
CA ALA A 225 7.93 -22.79 7.18
C ALA A 225 6.85 -22.55 8.23
N GLY A 226 5.59 -22.60 7.84
CA GLY A 226 4.48 -22.42 8.77
C GLY A 226 3.17 -22.15 8.03
N PRO A 227 2.02 -22.29 8.71
CA PRO A 227 0.72 -21.99 8.11
C PRO A 227 0.62 -20.52 7.66
N ASN A 228 -0.37 -20.21 6.84
CA ASN A 228 -0.62 -18.84 6.40
C ASN A 228 -1.01 -17.97 7.59
N GLY A 229 -0.59 -16.70 7.59
CA GLY A 229 -0.91 -15.76 8.67
C GLY A 229 -0.13 -15.96 9.99
N CYS A 230 0.84 -16.88 10.08
CA CYS A 230 1.61 -17.07 11.32
C CYS A 230 2.74 -16.06 11.56
N GLY A 231 2.93 -15.09 10.68
CA GLY A 231 3.96 -14.03 10.81
C GLY A 231 5.25 -14.23 10.03
N LYS A 232 5.28 -15.13 9.02
CA LYS A 232 6.45 -15.34 8.14
C LYS A 232 6.88 -14.07 7.41
N SER A 233 5.98 -13.44 6.66
CA SER A 233 6.29 -12.17 5.98
C SER A 233 6.46 -11.01 6.98
N SER A 234 5.80 -11.07 8.15
CA SER A 234 6.00 -10.09 9.23
C SER A 234 7.44 -10.10 9.77
N LEU A 235 8.05 -11.28 9.90
CA LEU A 235 9.47 -11.42 10.26
C LEU A 235 10.37 -10.65 9.30
N PHE A 236 10.16 -10.80 8.00
CA PHE A 236 10.95 -10.13 6.98
C PHE A 236 10.67 -8.63 6.90
N ARG A 237 9.44 -8.20 7.17
CA ARG A 237 9.10 -6.77 7.27
C ARG A 237 9.79 -6.09 8.45
N ILE A 238 9.97 -6.78 9.58
CA ILE A 238 10.77 -6.27 10.71
C ILE A 238 12.26 -6.26 10.35
N LEU A 239 12.76 -7.34 9.74
CA LEU A 239 14.17 -7.43 9.32
C LEU A 239 14.55 -6.31 8.32
N GLY A 240 13.65 -6.02 7.38
CA GLY A 240 13.75 -4.96 6.39
C GLY A 240 13.40 -3.56 6.90
N GLU A 241 13.15 -3.39 8.21
CA GLU A 241 12.80 -2.11 8.83
C GLU A 241 11.50 -1.47 8.28
N LEU A 242 10.65 -2.25 7.61
CA LEU A 242 9.34 -1.79 7.10
C LEU A 242 8.30 -1.72 8.22
N TRP A 243 8.43 -2.59 9.24
CA TRP A 243 7.59 -2.57 10.43
C TRP A 243 8.42 -2.14 11.65
N PRO A 244 7.88 -1.26 12.52
CA PRO A 244 8.61 -0.82 13.71
C PRO A 244 8.78 -1.96 14.71
N MET A 245 9.87 -1.93 15.48
CA MET A 245 10.11 -2.92 16.53
C MET A 245 9.37 -2.54 17.81
N PHE A 246 8.60 -3.47 18.35
CA PHE A 246 7.83 -3.26 19.59
C PHE A 246 8.62 -3.63 20.87
N GLY A 247 9.83 -4.19 20.72
CA GLY A 247 10.72 -4.60 21.81
C GLY A 247 11.86 -5.49 21.32
N GLY A 248 12.69 -5.93 22.25
CA GLY A 248 13.83 -6.81 21.97
C GLY A 248 14.96 -6.13 21.19
N LYS A 249 15.89 -6.96 20.70
CA LYS A 249 17.08 -6.52 19.97
C LYS A 249 17.24 -7.28 18.67
N LEU A 250 17.41 -6.54 17.58
CA LEU A 250 17.70 -7.07 16.24
C LEU A 250 19.15 -6.74 15.89
N THR A 251 19.95 -7.76 15.59
CA THR A 251 21.29 -7.59 15.02
C THR A 251 21.27 -8.06 13.57
N LYS A 252 21.74 -7.25 12.62
CA LYS A 252 21.77 -7.62 11.20
C LYS A 252 22.90 -6.87 10.47
N PRO A 253 23.31 -7.28 9.25
CA PRO A 253 24.25 -6.49 8.45
C PRO A 253 23.66 -5.13 8.05
N GLU A 254 24.52 -4.23 7.56
CA GLU A 254 24.07 -3.00 6.91
C GLU A 254 23.27 -3.29 5.62
N ARG A 255 22.64 -2.25 5.06
CA ARG A 255 21.74 -2.40 3.90
C ARG A 255 22.38 -3.12 2.72
N ASN A 256 23.66 -2.88 2.45
CA ASN A 256 24.37 -3.54 1.34
C ASN A 256 24.62 -5.04 1.56
N GLY A 257 24.55 -5.51 2.81
CA GLY A 257 24.70 -6.93 3.14
C GLY A 257 23.42 -7.76 2.98
N LEU A 258 22.27 -7.12 2.77
CA LEU A 258 20.96 -7.76 2.70
C LEU A 258 20.26 -7.42 1.38
N PHE A 259 19.81 -8.43 0.66
CA PHE A 259 18.96 -8.22 -0.53
C PHE A 259 17.62 -8.91 -0.36
N TYR A 260 16.53 -8.21 -0.65
CA TYR A 260 15.17 -8.70 -0.47
C TYR A 260 14.52 -8.99 -1.81
N ILE A 261 13.97 -10.19 -1.96
CA ILE A 261 13.06 -10.52 -3.05
C ILE A 261 11.67 -10.78 -2.46
N PRO A 262 10.71 -9.86 -2.68
CA PRO A 262 9.33 -10.06 -2.23
C PRO A 262 8.60 -11.11 -3.07
N GLN A 263 7.46 -11.60 -2.55
CA GLN A 263 6.58 -12.56 -3.24
C GLN A 263 6.11 -12.06 -4.61
N ARG A 264 5.85 -10.74 -4.73
CA ARG A 264 5.54 -10.07 -5.99
C ARG A 264 6.73 -9.18 -6.36
N PRO A 265 7.59 -9.61 -7.30
CA PRO A 265 8.73 -8.81 -7.74
C PRO A 265 8.30 -7.42 -8.22
N TYR A 266 9.05 -6.40 -7.83
CA TYR A 266 8.91 -5.06 -8.37
C TYR A 266 9.76 -4.92 -9.64
N LEU A 267 9.13 -4.42 -10.70
CA LEU A 267 9.77 -4.08 -11.97
C LEU A 267 9.84 -2.56 -12.09
N THR A 268 11.00 -2.07 -12.48
CA THR A 268 11.26 -0.64 -12.60
C THR A 268 10.71 -0.12 -13.92
N LEU A 269 10.41 1.18 -13.95
CA LEU A 269 10.22 1.88 -15.21
C LEU A 269 11.60 2.04 -15.87
N GLY A 270 11.71 1.72 -17.16
CA GLY A 270 12.96 1.86 -17.90
C GLY A 270 13.27 0.65 -18.77
N THR A 271 14.56 0.40 -18.94
CA THR A 271 15.09 -0.59 -19.87
C THR A 271 15.08 -2.02 -19.31
N LEU A 272 15.40 -3.02 -20.14
CA LEU A 272 15.60 -4.40 -19.67
C LEU A 272 16.79 -4.48 -18.70
N ARG A 273 17.85 -3.72 -19.01
CA ARG A 273 19.03 -3.58 -18.16
C ARG A 273 18.65 -3.09 -16.76
N ASP A 274 17.81 -2.05 -16.69
CA ASP A 274 17.32 -1.48 -15.42
C ASP A 274 16.60 -2.52 -14.55
N GLN A 275 15.97 -3.53 -15.16
CA GLN A 275 15.32 -4.60 -14.39
C GLN A 275 16.32 -5.45 -13.60
N ILE A 276 17.54 -5.63 -14.09
CA ILE A 276 18.57 -6.47 -13.45
C ILE A 276 19.42 -5.65 -12.49
N ILE A 277 19.77 -4.41 -12.84
CA ILE A 277 20.70 -3.63 -12.03
C ILE A 277 20.03 -2.90 -10.85
N TYR A 278 18.72 -2.68 -10.88
CA TYR A 278 18.00 -1.97 -9.82
C TYR A 278 18.36 -2.50 -8.41
N PRO A 279 18.66 -1.64 -7.42
CA PRO A 279 18.49 -0.18 -7.41
C PRO A 279 19.66 0.65 -7.99
N HIS A 280 20.70 0.01 -8.55
CA HIS A 280 21.79 0.72 -9.21
C HIS A 280 21.33 1.37 -10.52
N SER A 281 21.95 2.49 -10.86
CA SER A 281 21.88 3.10 -12.19
C SER A 281 22.93 2.50 -13.13
N LEU A 282 22.88 2.85 -14.41
CA LEU A 282 23.91 2.46 -15.38
C LEU A 282 25.30 2.99 -14.98
N GLU A 283 25.38 4.18 -14.39
CA GLU A 283 26.62 4.75 -13.90
C GLU A 283 27.20 3.92 -12.74
N ASP A 284 26.34 3.46 -11.81
CA ASP A 284 26.75 2.59 -10.71
C ASP A 284 27.21 1.22 -11.21
N MET A 285 26.56 0.67 -12.24
CA MET A 285 26.97 -0.58 -12.89
C MET A 285 28.38 -0.45 -13.47
N GLN A 286 28.63 0.63 -14.22
CA GLN A 286 29.95 0.92 -14.79
C GLN A 286 31.01 1.14 -13.70
N ALA A 287 30.65 1.84 -12.62
CA ALA A 287 31.53 2.04 -11.47
C ALA A 287 31.85 0.73 -10.74
N SER A 288 30.95 -0.26 -10.79
CA SER A 288 31.17 -1.61 -10.26
C SER A 288 31.92 -2.55 -11.21
N GLU A 289 32.42 -2.03 -12.34
CA GLU A 289 33.16 -2.76 -13.38
C GLU A 289 32.36 -3.95 -13.97
N ARG A 290 31.02 -3.85 -13.98
CA ARG A 290 30.13 -4.85 -14.56
C ARG A 290 29.79 -4.51 -16.00
N THR A 291 29.72 -5.53 -16.85
CA THR A 291 29.41 -5.37 -18.28
C THR A 291 28.11 -6.07 -18.68
N ASP A 292 27.65 -5.85 -19.91
CA ASP A 292 26.44 -6.51 -20.43
C ASP A 292 26.64 -8.03 -20.58
N GLU A 293 27.88 -8.48 -20.75
CA GLU A 293 28.23 -9.91 -20.74
C GLU A 293 28.01 -10.53 -19.35
N ASP A 294 28.30 -9.80 -18.26
CA ASP A 294 27.97 -10.26 -16.90
C ASP A 294 26.45 -10.38 -16.72
N LEU A 295 25.70 -9.40 -17.21
CA LEU A 295 24.23 -9.42 -17.14
C LEU A 295 23.66 -10.60 -17.93
N MET A 296 24.21 -10.86 -19.12
CA MET A 296 23.84 -12.02 -19.93
C MET A 296 24.14 -13.33 -19.20
N HIS A 297 25.31 -13.45 -18.55
CA HIS A 297 25.65 -14.61 -17.73
C HIS A 297 24.62 -14.84 -16.60
N PHE A 298 24.17 -13.79 -15.92
CA PHE A 298 23.13 -13.91 -14.89
C PHE A 298 21.78 -14.33 -15.48
N LEU A 299 21.39 -13.81 -16.65
CA LEU A 299 20.17 -14.23 -17.35
C LEU A 299 20.26 -15.71 -17.77
N GLU A 300 21.39 -16.18 -18.25
CA GLU A 300 21.60 -17.60 -18.60
C GLU A 300 21.43 -18.51 -17.37
N LYS A 301 21.96 -18.12 -16.21
CA LYS A 301 21.81 -18.88 -14.95
C LYS A 301 20.35 -19.03 -14.52
N VAL A 302 19.50 -18.05 -14.83
CA VAL A 302 18.05 -18.12 -14.60
C VAL A 302 17.25 -18.61 -15.82
N GLN A 303 17.93 -19.10 -16.86
CA GLN A 303 17.31 -19.57 -18.12
C GLN A 303 16.45 -18.50 -18.83
N LEU A 304 16.92 -17.25 -18.83
CA LEU A 304 16.31 -16.11 -19.51
C LEU A 304 17.22 -15.48 -20.57
N GLY A 305 18.26 -16.17 -21.03
CA GLY A 305 19.17 -15.64 -22.07
C GLY A 305 18.44 -15.20 -23.35
N TYR A 306 17.35 -15.89 -23.72
CA TYR A 306 16.53 -15.55 -24.89
C TYR A 306 15.81 -14.19 -24.77
N LEU A 307 15.69 -13.63 -23.57
CA LEU A 307 14.86 -12.45 -23.32
C LEU A 307 15.44 -11.21 -24.01
N VAL A 308 16.76 -11.08 -24.05
CA VAL A 308 17.44 -9.93 -24.68
C VAL A 308 17.14 -9.90 -26.18
N ASP A 309 17.25 -11.03 -26.86
CA ASP A 309 16.97 -11.14 -28.30
C ASP A 309 15.46 -11.00 -28.60
N ARG A 310 14.60 -11.58 -27.75
CA ARG A 310 13.14 -11.53 -27.92
C ARG A 310 12.60 -10.11 -27.88
N GLU A 311 13.09 -9.30 -26.94
CA GLU A 311 12.59 -7.94 -26.69
C GLU A 311 13.33 -6.87 -27.50
N GLY A 312 14.42 -7.21 -28.18
CA GLY A 312 15.13 -6.30 -29.09
C GLY A 312 16.33 -5.58 -28.47
N GLY A 313 16.91 -6.12 -27.39
CA GLY A 313 18.16 -5.64 -26.79
C GLY A 313 18.01 -5.09 -25.36
N TRP A 314 19.14 -4.70 -24.78
CA TRP A 314 19.24 -4.26 -23.38
C TRP A 314 18.54 -2.93 -23.08
N ASP A 315 18.54 -2.01 -24.05
CA ASP A 315 18.11 -0.62 -23.87
C ASP A 315 16.67 -0.36 -24.33
N VAL A 316 15.92 -1.44 -24.62
CA VAL A 316 14.51 -1.35 -24.99
C VAL A 316 13.67 -0.99 -23.76
N ILE A 317 12.68 -0.12 -23.94
CA ILE A 317 11.79 0.33 -22.87
C ILE A 317 10.40 -0.23 -23.11
N HIS A 318 9.89 -0.98 -22.12
CA HIS A 318 8.56 -1.58 -22.13
C HIS A 318 7.86 -1.43 -20.78
N ASP A 319 6.54 -1.65 -20.78
CA ASP A 319 5.84 -1.96 -19.53
C ASP A 319 6.11 -3.43 -19.17
N TRP A 320 7.23 -3.65 -18.48
CA TRP A 320 7.69 -5.00 -18.11
C TRP A 320 6.69 -5.76 -17.25
N ALA A 321 5.78 -5.06 -16.57
CA ALA A 321 4.72 -5.71 -15.80
C ALA A 321 3.73 -6.44 -16.70
N ASP A 322 3.49 -5.97 -17.91
CA ASP A 322 2.55 -6.62 -18.84
C ASP A 322 3.26 -7.56 -19.83
N VAL A 323 4.51 -7.24 -20.19
CA VAL A 323 5.30 -8.02 -21.16
C VAL A 323 5.81 -9.35 -20.58
N LEU A 324 6.30 -9.34 -19.34
CA LEU A 324 6.89 -10.53 -18.74
C LEU A 324 5.82 -11.46 -18.14
N SER A 325 5.96 -12.75 -18.34
CA SER A 325 5.14 -13.75 -17.63
C SER A 325 5.50 -13.80 -16.13
N GLY A 326 4.59 -14.27 -15.27
CA GLY A 326 4.83 -14.33 -13.82
C GLY A 326 6.09 -15.13 -13.42
N GLY A 327 6.42 -16.20 -14.14
CA GLY A 327 7.64 -16.98 -13.94
C GLY A 327 8.90 -16.23 -14.41
N GLU A 328 8.82 -15.47 -15.51
CA GLU A 328 9.91 -14.58 -15.95
C GLU A 328 10.18 -13.46 -14.95
N LYS A 329 9.14 -12.80 -14.41
CA LYS A 329 9.30 -11.76 -13.37
C LYS A 329 10.09 -12.27 -12.15
N GLN A 330 9.77 -13.48 -11.69
CA GLN A 330 10.47 -14.12 -10.57
C GLN A 330 11.93 -14.44 -10.90
N ARG A 331 12.19 -14.93 -12.12
CA ARG A 331 13.54 -15.24 -12.60
C ARG A 331 14.39 -13.98 -12.82
N VAL A 332 13.81 -12.89 -13.32
CA VAL A 332 14.46 -11.57 -13.40
C VAL A 332 14.83 -11.06 -12.01
N ALA A 333 13.95 -11.19 -11.01
CA ALA A 333 14.28 -10.86 -9.63
C ALA A 333 15.47 -11.68 -9.08
N MET A 334 15.59 -12.96 -9.45
CA MET A 334 16.76 -13.78 -9.10
C MET A 334 18.04 -13.35 -9.83
N ALA A 335 17.95 -12.98 -11.12
CA ALA A 335 19.09 -12.41 -11.84
C ALA A 335 19.56 -11.10 -11.18
N ARG A 336 18.62 -10.25 -10.73
CA ARG A 336 18.92 -9.05 -9.93
C ARG A 336 19.65 -9.39 -8.64
N LEU A 337 19.26 -10.44 -7.92
CA LEU A 337 20.00 -10.91 -6.75
C LEU A 337 21.43 -11.35 -7.10
N PHE A 338 21.62 -12.01 -8.24
CA PHE A 338 22.94 -12.49 -8.68
C PHE A 338 23.89 -11.33 -9.00
N TYR A 339 23.37 -10.28 -9.64
CA TYR A 339 24.10 -9.05 -9.91
C TYR A 339 24.62 -8.39 -8.62
N HIS A 340 23.75 -8.23 -7.61
CA HIS A 340 24.10 -7.56 -6.35
C HIS A 340 24.97 -8.39 -5.40
N LYS A 341 24.93 -9.73 -5.50
CA LYS A 341 25.73 -10.67 -4.70
C LYS A 341 25.82 -10.28 -3.19
N PRO A 342 24.68 -10.19 -2.49
CA PRO A 342 24.66 -9.81 -1.08
C PRO A 342 25.21 -10.92 -0.16
N GLN A 343 25.48 -10.58 1.09
CA GLN A 343 25.82 -11.56 2.12
C GLN A 343 24.62 -12.46 2.50
N PHE A 344 23.43 -11.86 2.60
CA PHE A 344 22.18 -12.55 2.88
C PHE A 344 21.12 -12.21 1.83
N ALA A 345 20.49 -13.24 1.28
CA ALA A 345 19.31 -13.13 0.44
C ALA A 345 18.05 -13.46 1.26
N ILE A 346 17.13 -12.51 1.34
CA ILE A 346 15.84 -12.66 2.02
C ILE A 346 14.78 -12.92 0.95
N LEU A 347 14.28 -14.15 0.88
CA LEU A 347 13.45 -14.62 -0.22
C LEU A 347 12.04 -14.94 0.27
N ASP A 348 11.02 -14.16 -0.09
CA ASP A 348 9.63 -14.41 0.32
C ASP A 348 8.85 -15.07 -0.82
N GLU A 349 8.73 -16.40 -0.84
CA GLU A 349 7.97 -17.17 -1.85
C GLU A 349 8.27 -16.80 -3.31
N CYS A 350 9.52 -16.42 -3.59
CA CYS A 350 9.91 -15.80 -4.85
C CYS A 350 10.04 -16.76 -6.05
N THR A 351 9.81 -18.07 -5.86
CA THR A 351 9.90 -19.10 -6.92
C THR A 351 8.62 -19.88 -7.11
N SER A 352 7.48 -19.36 -6.64
CA SER A 352 6.17 -20.03 -6.71
C SER A 352 5.65 -20.30 -8.13
N ALA A 353 6.07 -19.50 -9.11
CA ALA A 353 5.72 -19.63 -10.52
C ALA A 353 6.86 -20.22 -11.38
N VAL A 354 7.90 -20.78 -10.74
CA VAL A 354 9.08 -21.34 -11.42
C VAL A 354 9.09 -22.88 -11.28
N SER A 355 9.50 -23.56 -12.35
CA SER A 355 9.66 -25.02 -12.37
C SER A 355 10.74 -25.48 -11.39
N VAL A 356 10.64 -26.72 -10.90
CA VAL A 356 11.53 -27.26 -9.86
C VAL A 356 12.99 -27.30 -10.31
N ASP A 357 13.25 -27.62 -11.58
CA ASP A 357 14.62 -27.72 -12.11
C ASP A 357 15.32 -26.36 -12.15
N VAL A 358 14.60 -25.32 -12.57
CA VAL A 358 15.11 -23.94 -12.60
C VAL A 358 15.24 -23.37 -11.20
N GLU A 359 14.26 -23.64 -10.32
CA GLU A 359 14.36 -23.34 -8.89
C GLU A 359 15.65 -23.93 -8.31
N GLY A 360 15.93 -25.21 -8.59
CA GLY A 360 17.12 -25.88 -8.11
C GLY A 360 18.42 -25.26 -8.62
N ALA A 361 18.48 -24.90 -9.91
CA ALA A 361 19.64 -24.23 -10.49
C ALA A 361 19.92 -22.86 -9.83
N MET A 362 18.89 -22.05 -9.62
CA MET A 362 19.02 -20.73 -9.00
C MET A 362 19.53 -20.81 -7.55
N TYR A 363 18.96 -21.72 -6.74
CA TYR A 363 19.39 -21.89 -5.34
C TYR A 363 20.79 -22.50 -5.23
N SER A 364 21.16 -23.41 -6.15
CA SER A 364 22.52 -23.95 -6.23
C SER A 364 23.54 -22.85 -6.52
N TYR A 365 23.24 -21.99 -7.49
CA TYR A 365 24.10 -20.85 -7.84
C TYR A 365 24.29 -19.88 -6.67
N CYS A 366 23.24 -19.57 -5.91
CA CYS A 366 23.38 -18.76 -4.68
C CYS A 366 24.39 -19.37 -3.70
N ARG A 367 24.36 -20.70 -3.51
CA ARG A 367 25.30 -21.40 -2.61
C ARG A 367 26.73 -21.36 -3.16
N GLU A 368 26.91 -21.57 -4.46
CA GLU A 368 28.22 -21.44 -5.13
C GLU A 368 28.82 -20.04 -4.97
N GLN A 369 27.97 -19.00 -4.99
CA GLN A 369 28.38 -17.61 -4.76
C GLN A 369 28.53 -17.23 -3.29
N ASN A 370 28.40 -18.18 -2.34
CA ASN A 370 28.43 -17.96 -0.89
C ASN A 370 27.37 -16.99 -0.37
N ILE A 371 26.23 -16.88 -1.06
CA ILE A 371 25.08 -16.08 -0.62
C ILE A 371 24.31 -16.89 0.42
N THR A 372 24.07 -16.30 1.60
CA THR A 372 23.34 -16.99 2.67
C THR A 372 21.84 -16.84 2.45
N LEU A 373 21.13 -17.96 2.32
CA LEU A 373 19.72 -17.99 1.97
C LEU A 373 18.83 -17.96 3.22
N PHE A 374 17.95 -16.96 3.32
CA PHE A 374 16.89 -16.92 4.31
C PHE A 374 15.53 -16.84 3.62
N THR A 375 14.89 -18.00 3.47
CA THR A 375 13.80 -18.19 2.51
C THR A 375 12.49 -18.52 3.21
N VAL A 376 11.40 -17.84 2.92
CA VAL A 376 10.04 -18.29 3.23
C VAL A 376 9.52 -19.11 2.05
N SER A 377 9.15 -20.36 2.31
CA SER A 377 8.49 -21.18 1.31
C SER A 377 7.67 -22.30 1.91
N HIS A 378 6.63 -22.69 1.20
CA HIS A 378 5.82 -23.88 1.47
C HIS A 378 6.32 -25.11 0.70
N ARG A 379 7.23 -24.94 -0.25
CA ARG A 379 7.74 -26.03 -1.10
C ARG A 379 8.79 -26.84 -0.36
N LYS A 380 8.59 -28.16 -0.31
CA LYS A 380 9.57 -29.10 0.27
C LYS A 380 10.80 -29.30 -0.62
N SER A 381 10.69 -29.05 -1.92
CA SER A 381 11.82 -29.11 -2.88
C SER A 381 13.00 -28.27 -2.41
N LEU A 382 12.74 -27.12 -1.78
CA LEU A 382 13.77 -26.21 -1.32
C LEU A 382 14.55 -26.73 -0.10
N TRP A 383 14.07 -27.74 0.61
CA TRP A 383 14.73 -28.21 1.84
C TRP A 383 16.10 -28.83 1.56
N THR A 384 16.37 -29.28 0.33
CA THR A 384 17.68 -29.78 -0.10
C THR A 384 18.75 -28.69 -0.16
N TYR A 385 18.35 -27.42 -0.32
CA TYR A 385 19.24 -26.27 -0.40
C TYR A 385 19.40 -25.52 0.94
N HIS A 386 18.69 -25.95 1.99
CA HIS A 386 18.73 -25.32 3.31
C HIS A 386 19.19 -26.31 4.37
N GLU A 387 20.04 -25.89 5.32
CA GLU A 387 20.48 -26.76 6.42
C GLU A 387 19.54 -26.70 7.63
N TYR A 388 18.69 -25.67 7.73
CA TYR A 388 17.80 -25.46 8.87
C TYR A 388 16.38 -25.08 8.44
N VAL A 389 15.39 -25.52 9.23
CA VAL A 389 13.98 -25.15 9.11
C VAL A 389 13.53 -24.39 10.35
N LEU A 390 13.10 -23.14 10.19
CA LEU A 390 12.38 -22.38 11.20
C LEU A 390 10.88 -22.59 11.01
N ARG A 391 10.25 -23.36 11.89
CA ARG A 391 8.81 -23.62 11.87
C ARG A 391 8.06 -22.68 12.81
N VAL A 392 7.38 -21.68 12.25
CA VAL A 392 6.60 -20.69 13.02
C VAL A 392 5.17 -21.21 13.25
N ARG A 393 4.70 -21.21 14.50
CA ARG A 393 3.33 -21.61 14.89
C ARG A 393 2.63 -20.42 15.55
N ALA A 394 1.56 -19.93 14.93
CA ALA A 394 0.76 -18.83 15.49
C ALA A 394 0.38 -19.12 16.95
N LEU A 395 0.65 -18.17 17.86
CA LEU A 395 0.32 -18.23 19.30
C LEU A 395 0.93 -19.40 20.10
N ARG A 396 1.61 -20.36 19.46
CA ARG A 396 2.23 -21.54 20.10
C ARG A 396 3.76 -21.51 20.02
N GLY A 397 4.33 -20.38 19.63
CA GLY A 397 5.77 -20.16 19.53
C GLY A 397 6.37 -20.62 18.20
N TYR A 398 7.66 -20.94 18.20
CA TYR A 398 8.40 -21.37 17.02
C TYR A 398 9.31 -22.54 17.37
N LEU A 399 9.70 -23.32 16.36
CA LEU A 399 10.64 -24.43 16.49
C LEU A 399 11.73 -24.30 15.43
N VAL A 400 12.98 -24.55 15.81
CA VAL A 400 14.10 -24.62 14.87
C VAL A 400 14.56 -26.07 14.80
N CYS A 401 14.58 -26.63 13.59
CA CYS A 401 15.06 -27.99 13.33
C CYS A 401 16.16 -27.94 12.29
N ARG A 402 17.12 -28.87 12.34
CA ARG A 402 18.04 -29.11 11.21
C ARG A 402 17.28 -29.87 10.12
N THR A 403 17.52 -29.58 8.85
CA THR A 403 16.96 -30.38 7.75
C THR A 403 17.58 -31.77 7.78
N CYS A 404 16.75 -32.80 7.63
CA CYS A 404 17.20 -34.16 7.35
C CYS A 404 17.13 -34.36 5.84
N ALA A 405 18.15 -34.99 5.24
CA ALA A 405 18.25 -35.22 3.79
C ALA A 405 17.15 -36.16 3.25
N ASP A 406 16.43 -36.84 4.13
CA ASP A 406 15.30 -37.70 3.77
C ASP A 406 13.97 -36.97 4.07
N PRO A 407 13.14 -36.68 3.04
CA PRO A 407 11.86 -35.98 3.18
C PRO A 407 10.81 -36.76 4.01
N TYR A 408 11.08 -38.02 4.35
CA TYR A 408 10.23 -38.88 5.19
C TYR A 408 10.82 -39.18 6.57
N CYS A 409 12.06 -38.75 6.86
CA CYS A 409 12.70 -39.00 8.15
C CYS A 409 12.20 -37.99 9.20
N LEU A 410 11.08 -38.32 9.84
CA LEU A 410 10.44 -37.55 10.90
C LEU A 410 11.12 -37.76 12.27
N HIS A 411 12.43 -38.00 12.31
CA HIS A 411 13.20 -37.94 13.53
C HIS A 411 13.63 -36.49 13.79
N LEU A 412 12.77 -35.78 14.52
CA LEU A 412 13.08 -34.47 15.10
C LEU A 412 14.33 -34.57 15.99
N LEU A 413 15.47 -34.14 15.47
CA LEU A 413 16.53 -33.61 16.31
C LEU A 413 16.11 -32.21 16.74
N ILE A 414 15.29 -32.16 17.80
CA ILE A 414 15.13 -30.93 18.60
C ILE A 414 16.51 -30.69 19.19
N ILE A 415 17.26 -29.71 18.68
CA ILE A 415 18.45 -29.23 19.38
C ILE A 415 17.92 -28.50 20.63
N PRO A 416 18.11 -29.02 21.85
CA PRO A 416 17.70 -28.32 23.05
C PRO A 416 18.73 -27.22 23.28
N VAL A 417 18.56 -26.07 22.64
CA VAL A 417 19.27 -24.89 23.10
C VAL A 417 18.61 -24.51 24.42
N ARG A 418 19.39 -24.57 25.49
CA ARG A 418 18.95 -24.35 26.88
C ARG A 418 18.61 -22.87 27.03
N TRP A 419 17.33 -22.51 26.89
CA TRP A 419 16.85 -21.13 27.02
C TRP A 419 16.06 -20.93 28.33
N PRO A 420 16.07 -19.71 28.90
CA PRO A 420 15.36 -19.41 30.13
C PRO A 420 13.86 -19.64 29.95
N ARG A 421 13.21 -20.13 31.02
CA ARG A 421 11.78 -20.45 31.03
C ARG A 421 10.97 -19.22 30.57
N PRO A 422 9.90 -19.40 29.76
CA PRO A 422 9.02 -18.28 29.44
C PRO A 422 8.48 -17.68 30.74
N LEU A 423 8.46 -16.35 30.80
CA LEU A 423 7.86 -15.57 31.88
C LEU A 423 6.45 -16.12 32.15
N ARG A 424 6.30 -16.65 33.36
CA ARG A 424 5.02 -17.14 33.86
C ARG A 424 4.13 -15.91 34.02
N VAL A 425 3.21 -15.68 33.08
CA VAL A 425 2.09 -14.75 33.27
C VAL A 425 1.45 -15.11 34.61
N GLN A 426 1.38 -14.14 35.53
CA GLN A 426 0.72 -14.32 36.82
C GLN A 426 -0.78 -14.53 36.56
N GLU A 427 -1.18 -15.78 36.38
CA GLU A 427 -2.59 -16.17 36.42
C GLU A 427 -3.15 -15.85 37.81
N ASN A 428 -4.06 -14.89 37.83
CA ASN A 428 -4.73 -14.41 39.02
C ASN A 428 -5.54 -15.56 39.67
N ARG A 429 -5.34 -15.80 40.97
CA ARG A 429 -5.81 -17.01 41.70
C ARG A 429 -7.34 -17.20 41.80
N ARG A 430 -8.17 -16.35 41.19
CA ARG A 430 -9.64 -16.43 41.27
C ARG A 430 -10.31 -17.33 40.21
N GLY A 431 -9.64 -17.67 39.10
CA GLY A 431 -10.21 -18.52 38.03
C GLY A 431 -10.16 -20.04 38.27
N ARG A 432 -9.44 -20.52 39.29
CA ARG A 432 -9.21 -21.97 39.51
C ARG A 432 -10.41 -22.76 40.05
N ARG A 433 -11.47 -22.09 40.55
CA ARG A 433 -12.63 -22.79 41.12
C ARG A 433 -13.68 -23.19 40.08
N SER A 434 -13.81 -22.45 38.97
CA SER A 434 -14.83 -22.75 37.95
C SER A 434 -14.42 -23.86 36.97
N PHE A 435 -13.12 -24.04 36.72
CA PHE A 435 -12.63 -25.08 35.78
C PHE A 435 -12.52 -26.50 36.36
N ARG A 436 -12.53 -26.66 37.69
CA ARG A 436 -12.47 -27.98 38.34
C ARG A 436 -13.84 -28.67 38.44
N LEU A 437 -14.94 -27.93 38.30
CA LEU A 437 -16.30 -28.50 38.30
C LEU A 437 -16.68 -29.06 36.92
N LEU A 438 -16.28 -28.41 35.82
CA LEU A 438 -16.56 -28.92 34.46
C LEU A 438 -15.77 -30.19 34.07
N LYS A 439 -14.54 -30.35 34.57
CA LYS A 439 -13.74 -31.57 34.31
C LYS A 439 -14.22 -32.81 35.08
N ARG A 440 -15.09 -32.65 36.09
CA ARG A 440 -15.64 -33.76 36.88
C ARG A 440 -16.93 -34.33 36.28
N ALA A 441 -17.68 -33.54 35.51
CA ALA A 441 -18.89 -33.99 34.83
C ALA A 441 -18.62 -34.83 33.56
N HIS A 442 -17.47 -34.63 32.89
CA HIS A 442 -17.20 -35.28 31.60
C HIS A 442 -16.50 -36.66 31.69
N ARG A 443 -16.18 -37.14 32.90
CA ARG A 443 -15.44 -38.40 33.11
C ARG A 443 -16.31 -39.61 33.48
N ASN A 444 -17.62 -39.43 33.67
CA ASN A 444 -18.54 -40.46 34.15
C ASN A 444 -19.70 -40.75 33.17
N ASN A 445 -19.43 -40.90 31.86
CA ASN A 445 -20.38 -41.65 31.03
C ASN A 445 -19.65 -42.50 29.98
N THR A 446 -19.67 -43.80 30.27
CA THR A 446 -19.21 -44.93 29.47
C THR A 446 -20.14 -45.24 28.30
N VAL A 447 -19.52 -45.56 27.15
CA VAL A 447 -19.82 -46.68 26.23
C VAL A 447 -21.28 -46.90 25.79
N ALA A 448 -21.57 -46.69 24.49
CA ALA A 448 -22.37 -47.61 23.66
C ALA A 448 -22.39 -47.24 22.15
N ASN A 449 -22.22 -48.28 21.31
CA ASN A 449 -22.73 -48.48 19.94
C ASN A 449 -22.21 -47.69 18.72
N ALA A 450 -21.30 -48.36 17.99
CA ALA A 450 -21.45 -48.94 16.66
C ALA A 450 -22.48 -48.41 15.62
N GLN A 451 -21.96 -48.35 14.37
CA GLN A 451 -22.58 -48.66 13.06
C GLN A 451 -23.34 -47.58 12.25
N HIS A 452 -22.87 -47.44 10.99
CA HIS A 452 -23.54 -47.11 9.73
C HIS A 452 -24.34 -45.79 9.59
N VAL A 453 -24.04 -45.01 8.54
CA VAL A 453 -24.85 -44.88 7.29
C VAL A 453 -24.24 -43.77 6.40
N LYS A 454 -24.16 -44.07 5.10
CA LYS A 454 -23.76 -43.21 3.96
C LYS A 454 -24.90 -42.24 3.55
N THR A 455 -24.64 -41.46 2.50
CA THR A 455 -25.55 -40.87 1.48
C THR A 455 -26.14 -39.47 1.68
N SER A 456 -25.58 -38.53 0.88
CA SER A 456 -26.21 -37.72 -0.19
C SER A 456 -27.64 -37.15 -0.07
N CYS A 457 -27.79 -35.86 -0.44
CA CYS A 457 -28.84 -35.23 -1.28
C CYS A 457 -28.59 -33.70 -1.26
N VAL A 458 -28.15 -33.01 -2.32
CA VAL A 458 -28.84 -32.61 -3.57
C VAL A 458 -30.24 -32.05 -3.32
N PHE A 459 -30.37 -30.72 -3.46
CA PHE A 459 -31.63 -30.06 -3.79
C PHE A 459 -31.37 -28.99 -4.87
N VAL A 460 -31.94 -29.25 -6.04
CA VAL A 460 -32.13 -28.34 -7.17
C VAL A 460 -33.56 -27.81 -7.06
N LEU A 461 -33.77 -26.52 -7.25
CA LEU A 461 -35.09 -25.97 -7.59
C LEU A 461 -34.90 -24.94 -8.72
N PRO A 462 -35.58 -25.09 -9.86
CA PRO A 462 -35.63 -24.12 -10.94
C PRO A 462 -36.85 -23.20 -10.77
N PHE A 463 -36.75 -21.94 -11.21
CA PHE A 463 -37.93 -21.13 -11.50
C PHE A 463 -37.66 -20.26 -12.74
N GLN A 464 -38.39 -20.56 -13.81
CA GLN A 464 -38.56 -19.76 -15.02
C GLN A 464 -39.95 -19.12 -15.00
N LEU A 465 -40.08 -17.88 -15.47
CA LEU A 465 -41.00 -17.48 -16.57
C LEU A 465 -41.05 -15.94 -16.77
N ASN A 466 -40.73 -15.52 -18.01
CA ASN A 466 -41.38 -14.57 -18.95
C ASN A 466 -41.98 -13.22 -18.45
N ALA A 467 -42.07 -12.13 -19.21
CA ALA A 467 -41.60 -11.67 -20.53
C ALA A 467 -42.07 -10.19 -20.75
N ASN A 468 -41.56 -9.51 -21.80
CA ASN A 468 -42.08 -8.30 -22.52
C ASN A 468 -41.95 -6.90 -21.84
N MET A 469 -41.54 -5.78 -22.47
CA MET A 469 -41.13 -5.37 -23.84
C MET A 469 -40.50 -3.91 -23.76
N PRO A 470 -40.27 -3.14 -24.85
CA PRO A 470 -38.98 -2.77 -25.47
C PRO A 470 -38.49 -1.31 -25.25
N LEU A 471 -37.26 -0.96 -25.65
CA LEU A 471 -36.95 0.20 -26.54
C LEU A 471 -35.44 0.44 -26.78
N GLN A 472 -35.11 0.36 -28.08
CA GLN A 472 -34.10 1.09 -28.86
C GLN A 472 -32.60 1.02 -28.50
N LEU A 473 -31.93 0.22 -29.33
CA LEU A 473 -30.51 0.25 -29.63
C LEU A 473 -30.05 1.63 -30.14
N THR A 474 -28.93 2.10 -29.62
CA THR A 474 -27.94 2.83 -30.41
C THR A 474 -26.60 2.14 -30.21
N VAL A 475 -26.16 1.45 -31.25
CA VAL A 475 -24.90 0.72 -31.33
C VAL A 475 -23.81 1.73 -31.64
N GLY A 476 -22.90 1.96 -30.69
CA GLY A 476 -21.60 2.57 -30.95
C GLY A 476 -20.55 1.48 -30.99
N VAL A 477 -20.24 0.97 -32.19
CA VAL A 477 -19.08 0.10 -32.44
C VAL A 477 -17.84 0.98 -32.43
N LEU A 478 -16.94 0.78 -31.46
CA LEU A 478 -15.56 1.27 -31.57
C LEU A 478 -14.67 0.05 -31.82
N TYR A 479 -14.22 -0.08 -33.07
CA TYR A 479 -13.14 -0.97 -33.45
C TYR A 479 -11.85 -0.49 -32.78
N CYS A 480 -11.27 -1.29 -31.89
CA CYS A 480 -9.83 -1.24 -31.63
C CYS A 480 -9.17 -2.24 -32.57
N LEU A 481 -8.63 -1.71 -33.67
CA LEU A 481 -7.47 -2.29 -34.33
C LEU A 481 -6.25 -1.77 -33.55
N TYR A 482 -5.56 -2.67 -32.86
CA TYR A 482 -4.14 -2.96 -33.02
C TYR A 482 -3.77 -4.13 -32.10
#